data_AF-A0A316APA8-F1
#
_entry.id   AF-A0A316APA8-F1
#
_cell.length_a   1.000
_cell.length_b   1.000
_cell.length_c   1.000
_cell.angle_alpha   90.00
_cell.angle_beta   90.00
_cell.angle_gamma   90.00
#
_symmetry.space_group_name_H-M   'P 1'
#
loop_
_entity.id
_entity.type
_entity.pdbx_description
1 polymer ?
#
loop_
_entity_poly.entity_id
_entity_poly.type
_entity_poly.pdbx_seq_one_letter_code
_entity_poly.pdbx_strand_id
1 'polypeptide(L)'
;MKLVNKIVLAILFLLSVNVFAEVEGIPYINSSGKLAGRGDNPTTVLTSDMTTWENDSEKPTEVHWYIASEDIELSERIVVNRRVYLILADGATLTASKGITVSEGADFRGIINMCGSI
;
A
#
# COMPACT_ATOMS: atom_id res chain seq x y z
N MET A 1 28.02 -49.26 11.66
CA MET A 1 27.76 -47.89 12.17
C MET A 1 28.11 -46.79 11.15
N LYS A 2 27.79 -46.96 9.85
CA LYS A 2 28.12 -45.97 8.77
C LYS A 2 26.92 -45.58 7.89
N LEU A 3 25.73 -46.15 8.16
CA LEU A 3 24.51 -45.92 7.38
C LEU A 3 23.60 -44.87 8.06
N VAL A 4 23.54 -44.86 9.40
CA VAL A 4 22.74 -43.91 10.19
C VAL A 4 23.21 -42.46 9.98
N ASN A 5 24.52 -42.21 10.01
CA ASN A 5 25.07 -40.86 9.77
C ASN A 5 24.85 -40.34 8.34
N LYS A 6 24.68 -41.23 7.34
CA LYS A 6 24.39 -40.82 5.95
C LYS A 6 22.93 -40.47 5.75
N ILE A 7 22.02 -41.14 6.47
CA ILE A 7 20.57 -40.86 6.43
C ILE A 7 20.27 -39.55 7.18
N VAL A 8 20.90 -39.31 8.33
CA VAL A 8 20.76 -38.04 9.08
C VAL A 8 21.22 -36.83 8.26
N LEU A 9 22.33 -36.96 7.52
CA LEU A 9 22.89 -35.87 6.71
C LEU A 9 22.03 -35.56 5.46
N ALA A 10 21.34 -36.56 4.91
CA ALA A 10 20.41 -36.39 3.79
C ALA A 10 19.09 -35.75 4.21
N ILE A 11 18.58 -36.07 5.41
CA ILE A 11 17.35 -35.47 5.97
C ILE A 11 17.56 -33.98 6.30
N LEU A 12 18.77 -33.59 6.72
CA LEU A 12 19.11 -32.19 7.00
C LEU A 12 19.11 -31.30 5.74
N PHE A 13 19.24 -31.89 4.53
CA PHE A 13 19.18 -31.19 3.24
C PHE A 13 17.76 -31.11 2.65
N LEU A 14 16.78 -31.84 3.20
CA LEU A 14 15.38 -31.84 2.75
C LEU A 14 14.50 -30.87 3.55
N LEU A 15 15.04 -30.20 4.57
CA LEU A 15 14.40 -29.03 5.18
C LEU A 15 14.60 -27.86 4.22
N SER A 16 13.78 -27.82 3.16
CA SER A 16 13.59 -26.62 2.36
C SER A 16 13.37 -25.45 3.30
N VAL A 17 14.28 -24.48 3.28
CA VAL A 17 14.09 -23.20 3.96
C VAL A 17 12.88 -22.57 3.29
N ASN A 18 11.72 -22.64 3.93
CA ASN A 18 10.55 -21.87 3.50
C ASN A 18 10.86 -20.41 3.83
N VAL A 19 11.52 -19.72 2.90
CA VAL A 19 11.70 -18.27 2.94
C VAL A 19 10.33 -17.65 2.72
N PHE A 20 9.70 -17.16 3.79
CA PHE A 20 8.56 -16.26 3.65
C PHE A 20 9.13 -14.91 3.19
N ALA A 21 8.71 -14.44 2.01
CA ALA A 21 9.02 -13.09 1.58
C ALA A 21 8.23 -12.13 2.47
N GLU A 22 8.90 -11.46 3.40
CA GLU A 22 8.34 -10.33 4.12
C GLU A 22 8.14 -9.17 3.14
N VAL A 23 6.97 -8.52 3.23
CA VAL A 23 6.64 -7.38 2.40
C VAL A 23 7.24 -6.13 3.06
N GLU A 24 8.12 -5.42 2.34
CA GLU A 24 8.75 -4.20 2.83
C GLU A 24 7.77 -3.01 2.87
N GLY A 25 7.76 -2.27 3.99
CA GLY A 25 6.89 -1.12 4.21
C GLY A 25 5.46 -1.49 4.65
N ILE A 26 4.51 -0.56 4.50
CA ILE A 26 3.11 -0.82 4.89
C ILE A 26 2.47 -1.82 3.91
N PRO A 27 1.95 -2.96 4.38
CA PRO A 27 1.33 -3.96 3.52
C PRO A 27 -0.05 -3.50 3.04
N TYR A 28 -0.36 -3.76 1.77
CA TYR A 28 -1.67 -3.48 1.17
C TYR A 28 -2.03 -4.54 0.12
N ILE A 29 -3.31 -4.62 -0.25
CA ILE A 29 -3.76 -5.43 -1.39
C ILE A 29 -3.77 -4.56 -2.64
N ASN A 30 -2.90 -4.86 -3.61
CA ASN A 30 -2.81 -4.08 -4.83
C ASN A 30 -4.01 -4.31 -5.77
N SER A 31 -4.04 -3.60 -6.90
CA SER A 31 -5.11 -3.71 -7.89
C SER A 31 -5.28 -5.10 -8.53
N SER A 32 -4.29 -6.00 -8.39
CA SER A 32 -4.40 -7.40 -8.83
C SER A 32 -4.83 -8.36 -7.71
N GLY A 33 -5.18 -7.84 -6.54
CA GLY A 33 -5.61 -8.65 -5.40
C GLY A 33 -4.45 -9.31 -4.63
N LYS A 34 -3.20 -8.89 -4.87
CA LYS A 34 -2.02 -9.48 -4.23
C LYS A 34 -1.50 -8.58 -3.10
N LEU A 35 -1.01 -9.22 -2.03
CA LEU A 35 -0.22 -8.54 -1.00
C LEU A 35 1.01 -7.87 -1.65
N ALA A 36 1.16 -6.58 -1.37
CA ALA A 36 2.25 -5.73 -1.83
C ALA A 36 2.66 -4.76 -0.72
N GLY A 37 3.85 -4.19 -0.84
CA GLY A 37 4.43 -3.28 0.14
C GLY A 37 4.54 -1.88 -0.44
N ARG A 38 4.20 -0.87 0.38
CA ARG A 38 4.34 0.54 -0.01
C ARG A 38 5.81 0.95 -0.18
N GLY A 39 6.73 0.32 0.57
CA GLY A 39 8.09 0.81 0.77
C GLY A 39 8.13 2.21 1.43
N ASP A 40 9.20 2.95 1.15
CA ASP A 40 9.53 4.26 1.73
C ASP A 40 8.91 5.47 1.01
N ASN A 41 7.92 5.25 0.14
CA ASN A 41 7.27 6.35 -0.58
C ASN A 41 6.60 7.35 0.40
N PRO A 42 6.62 8.66 0.08
CA PRO A 42 6.06 9.70 0.94
C PRO A 42 4.58 9.47 1.19
N THR A 43 4.12 9.84 2.38
CA THR A 43 2.77 9.52 2.87
C THR A 43 2.16 10.67 3.65
N THR A 44 0.87 10.92 3.38
CA THR A 44 0.06 11.91 4.08
C THR A 44 -1.21 11.25 4.60
N VAL A 45 -1.51 11.41 5.89
CA VAL A 45 -2.82 11.04 6.45
C VAL A 45 -3.82 12.10 6.04
N LEU A 46 -4.98 11.68 5.55
CA LEU A 46 -6.03 12.59 5.11
C LEU A 46 -6.61 13.36 6.29
N THR A 47 -6.93 14.63 6.04
CA THR A 47 -7.75 15.48 6.92
C THR A 47 -8.91 16.06 6.12
N SER A 48 -10.01 16.40 6.79
CA SER A 48 -11.28 16.77 6.15
C SER A 48 -11.24 18.09 5.35
N ASP A 49 -10.21 18.89 5.55
CA ASP A 49 -9.95 20.19 4.92
C ASP A 49 -9.10 20.09 3.64
N MET A 50 -8.57 18.91 3.31
CA MET A 50 -7.78 18.73 2.09
C MET A 50 -8.65 18.89 0.85
N THR A 51 -8.17 19.68 -0.11
CA THR A 51 -8.84 19.93 -1.40
C THR A 51 -7.99 19.55 -2.61
N THR A 52 -6.70 19.33 -2.40
CA THR A 52 -5.74 18.94 -3.43
C THR A 52 -4.95 17.74 -2.95
N TRP A 53 -4.80 16.74 -3.81
CA TRP A 53 -3.85 15.65 -3.64
C TRP A 53 -2.78 15.72 -4.69
N GLU A 54 -1.54 15.80 -4.26
CA GLU A 54 -0.41 15.98 -5.17
C GLU A 54 0.82 15.22 -4.69
N ASN A 55 1.75 15.07 -5.62
CA ASN A 55 3.07 14.54 -5.35
C ASN A 55 4.07 15.68 -5.58
N ASP A 56 4.66 16.17 -4.48
CA ASP A 56 5.62 17.28 -4.49
C ASP A 56 7.02 16.87 -4.94
N SER A 57 7.26 15.57 -5.19
CA SER A 57 8.54 15.10 -5.69
C SER A 57 8.89 15.69 -7.05
N GLU A 58 10.14 16.08 -7.22
CA GLU A 58 10.70 16.50 -8.50
C GLU A 58 10.76 15.33 -9.50
N LYS A 59 10.72 14.08 -9.01
CA LYS A 59 10.79 12.88 -9.84
C LYS A 59 9.38 12.50 -10.32
N PRO A 60 9.09 12.57 -11.64
CA PRO A 60 7.77 12.24 -12.17
C PRO A 60 7.39 10.75 -12.01
N THR A 61 8.35 9.90 -11.65
CA THR A 61 8.13 8.47 -11.41
C THR A 61 7.68 8.15 -10.00
N GLU A 62 7.88 9.07 -9.05
CA GLU A 62 7.54 8.85 -7.65
C GLU A 62 6.03 8.84 -7.44
N VAL A 63 5.59 8.17 -6.38
CA VAL A 63 4.18 8.10 -5.97
C VAL A 63 4.04 8.75 -4.61
N HIS A 64 3.04 9.60 -4.44
CA HIS A 64 2.64 10.06 -3.12
C HIS A 64 1.44 9.27 -2.62
N TRP A 65 1.50 8.81 -1.38
CA TRP A 65 0.45 8.02 -0.77
C TRP A 65 -0.41 8.86 0.16
N TYR A 66 -1.73 8.76 0.00
CA TYR A 66 -2.68 9.28 0.97
C TYR A 66 -3.31 8.12 1.74
N ILE A 67 -3.55 8.31 3.03
CA ILE A 67 -4.15 7.30 3.90
C ILE A 67 -5.40 7.88 4.56
N ALA A 68 -6.55 7.24 4.32
CA ALA A 68 -7.73 7.40 5.17
C ALA A 68 -7.62 6.38 6.31
N SER A 69 -7.13 6.81 7.46
CA SER A 69 -6.93 5.95 8.64
C SER A 69 -8.19 5.75 9.48
N GLU A 70 -9.18 6.62 9.30
CA GLU A 70 -10.46 6.63 9.99
C GLU A 70 -11.55 7.12 9.02
N ASP A 71 -12.79 7.17 9.50
CA ASP A 71 -13.90 7.75 8.75
C ASP A 71 -13.64 9.23 8.48
N ILE A 72 -13.61 9.58 7.20
CA ILE A 72 -13.30 10.93 6.75
C ILE A 72 -14.31 11.40 5.70
N GLU A 73 -14.82 12.59 5.92
CA GLU A 73 -15.71 13.28 5.00
C GLU A 73 -14.99 14.48 4.39
N LEU A 74 -14.82 14.44 3.07
CA LEU A 74 -14.31 15.55 2.28
C LEU A 74 -15.51 16.35 1.77
N SER A 75 -15.67 17.53 2.37
CA SER A 75 -16.78 18.45 2.07
C SER A 75 -16.61 19.17 0.74
N GLU A 76 -15.39 19.21 0.21
CA GLU A 76 -15.05 19.88 -1.04
C GLU A 76 -14.64 18.90 -2.14
N ARG A 77 -14.68 19.39 -3.39
CA ARG A 77 -14.21 18.62 -4.55
C ARG A 77 -12.70 18.50 -4.48
N ILE A 78 -12.20 17.27 -4.53
CA ILE A 78 -10.77 16.99 -4.53
C ILE A 78 -10.19 17.13 -5.93
N VAL A 79 -9.01 17.72 -6.05
CA VAL A 79 -8.24 17.81 -7.31
C VAL A 79 -6.96 17.00 -7.18
N VAL A 80 -6.74 16.05 -8.09
CA VAL A 80 -5.54 15.23 -8.17
C VAL A 80 -4.69 15.67 -9.35
N ASN A 81 -3.51 16.24 -9.08
CA ASN A 81 -2.67 16.83 -10.13
C ASN A 81 -1.57 15.91 -10.67
N ARG A 82 -1.20 14.86 -9.93
CA ARG A 82 -0.03 14.01 -10.21
C ARG A 82 -0.30 12.55 -9.87
N ARG A 83 0.76 11.74 -9.77
CA ARG A 83 0.67 10.32 -9.39
C ARG A 83 0.42 10.17 -7.89
N VAL A 84 -0.81 9.80 -7.55
CA VAL A 84 -1.29 9.68 -6.17
C VAL A 84 -2.00 8.35 -5.98
N TYR A 85 -1.60 7.61 -4.95
CA TYR A 85 -2.29 6.40 -4.52
C TYR A 85 -2.98 6.61 -3.17
N LEU A 86 -4.18 6.07 -3.02
CA LEU A 86 -4.97 6.13 -1.79
C LEU A 86 -5.02 4.75 -1.15
N ILE A 87 -4.69 4.68 0.15
CA ILE A 87 -4.97 3.53 1.02
C ILE A 87 -6.19 3.88 1.87
N LEU A 88 -7.19 3.00 1.84
CA LEU A 88 -8.27 2.98 2.81
C LEU A 88 -7.94 1.95 3.90
N ALA A 89 -7.80 2.40 5.14
CA ALA A 89 -7.59 1.51 6.28
C ALA A 89 -8.80 0.59 6.49
N ASP A 90 -8.57 -0.54 7.16
CA ASP A 90 -9.65 -1.47 7.45
C ASP A 90 -10.72 -0.80 8.33
N GLY A 91 -11.99 -0.99 7.96
CA GLY A 91 -13.13 -0.36 8.61
C GLY A 91 -13.28 1.15 8.43
N ALA A 92 -12.36 1.83 7.74
CA ALA A 92 -12.47 3.26 7.46
C ALA A 92 -13.35 3.53 6.23
N THR A 93 -14.06 4.65 6.25
CA THR A 93 -14.86 5.16 5.15
C THR A 93 -14.30 6.48 4.64
N LEU A 94 -14.11 6.60 3.33
CA LEU A 94 -13.84 7.89 2.68
C LEU A 94 -15.08 8.35 1.92
N THR A 95 -15.68 9.46 2.35
CA THR A 95 -16.79 10.11 1.66
C THR A 95 -16.32 11.38 0.98
N ALA A 96 -16.14 11.34 -0.35
CA ALA A 96 -15.89 12.51 -1.18
C ALA A 96 -17.20 12.97 -1.84
N SER A 97 -18.03 13.69 -1.11
CA SER A 97 -19.42 14.02 -1.50
C SER A 97 -19.51 14.84 -2.80
N LYS A 98 -18.54 15.71 -3.05
CA LYS A 98 -18.43 16.51 -4.29
C LYS A 98 -17.58 15.81 -5.37
N GLY A 99 -17.13 14.59 -5.13
CA GLY A 99 -16.33 13.79 -6.05
C GLY A 99 -14.84 14.17 -6.09
N ILE A 100 -14.10 13.43 -6.93
CA ILE A 100 -12.67 13.59 -7.16
C ILE A 100 -12.45 13.95 -8.63
N THR A 101 -11.64 14.96 -8.89
CA THR A 101 -11.24 15.40 -10.24
C THR A 101 -9.80 14.99 -10.46
N VAL A 102 -9.54 14.22 -11.51
CA VAL A 102 -8.19 13.79 -11.89
C VAL A 102 -7.76 14.67 -13.07
N SER A 103 -6.74 15.50 -12.86
CA SER A 103 -6.22 16.40 -13.88
C SER A 103 -5.62 15.63 -15.05
N GLU A 104 -5.53 16.27 -16.22
CA GLU A 104 -4.91 15.67 -17.39
C GLU A 104 -3.47 15.24 -17.09
N GLY A 105 -3.12 13.99 -17.43
CA GLY A 105 -1.80 13.42 -17.16
C GLY A 105 -1.56 12.93 -15.72
N ALA A 106 -2.52 13.09 -14.81
CA ALA A 106 -2.45 12.51 -13.47
C ALA A 106 -2.78 11.00 -13.49
N ASP A 107 -2.28 10.26 -12.48
CA ASP A 107 -2.57 8.83 -12.26
C ASP A 107 -3.07 8.66 -10.83
N PHE A 108 -4.37 8.41 -10.69
CA PHE A 108 -5.04 8.22 -9.41
C PHE A 108 -5.49 6.78 -9.24
N ARG A 109 -5.11 6.14 -8.13
CA ARG A 109 -5.51 4.76 -7.82
C ARG A 109 -6.02 4.64 -6.39
N GLY A 110 -7.23 4.12 -6.25
CA GLY A 110 -7.75 3.63 -4.98
C GLY A 110 -7.29 2.20 -4.73
N ILE A 111 -6.70 1.96 -3.56
CA ILE A 111 -6.20 0.65 -3.13
C ILE A 111 -6.94 0.28 -1.84
N ILE A 112 -7.58 -0.88 -1.84
CA ILE A 112 -8.43 -1.35 -0.73
C ILE A 112 -7.59 -2.29 0.16
N ASN A 113 -7.61 -1.99 1.46
CA ASN A 113 -7.34 -2.89 2.59
C ASN A 113 -5.91 -3.02 3.11
N MET A 114 -5.81 -3.02 4.46
CA MET A 114 -4.75 -3.63 5.24
C MET A 114 -5.09 -5.09 5.57
N CYS A 115 -4.12 -5.97 5.37
CA CYS A 115 -4.02 -7.18 6.18
C CYS A 115 -3.17 -6.83 7.42
N GLY A 116 -3.81 -6.68 8.58
CA GLY A 116 -3.15 -6.64 9.89
C GLY A 116 -3.40 -5.35 10.67
N SER A 117 -3.96 -5.48 11.87
CA SER A 117 -3.97 -4.45 12.90
C SER A 117 -2.54 -3.94 13.16
N ILE A 118 -2.39 -2.63 13.18
CA ILE A 118 -1.23 -1.91 13.76
C ILE A 118 -1.08 -2.23 15.25
#